data_AF-A0A097EK18-F1
#
_entry.id   AF-A0A097EK18-F1
#
_cell.length_a   1.000
_cell.length_b   1.000
_cell.length_c   1.000
_cell.angle_alpha   90.00
_cell.angle_beta   90.00
_cell.angle_gamma   90.00
#
_symmetry.space_group_name_H-M   'P 1'
#
loop_
_entity.id
_entity.type
_entity.pdbx_description
1 polymer ?
#
loop_
_entity_poly.entity_id
_entity_poly.type
_entity_poly.pdbx_seq_one_letter_code
_entity_poly.pdbx_strand_id
1 'polypeptide(L)'
;MRVDASRALGGYAAVMTLATAWLLLGANTGSKVAAFETIDVERINVREPDGTLRMTVASRSRMPGIIVAGRETPHPDRPQAGMLFYNDEGTENGGLVFSGALKDGKPTNLGALSFDRWRQDQTLALSSTEDGKDRQVGLAINDRPDQPVDFPAVAQLVQEPPSGTRDAAVRAAGAAVTPRAFLGRALDKSSILTMRDATGRKRLEVRVTADGKAAIDFLDAEGRVSRSITGS
;
A
#
# COMPACT_ATOMS: atom_id res chain seq x y z
N MET A 1 -60.92 41.28 -19.80
CA MET A 1 -59.90 41.54 -20.86
C MET A 1 -59.83 40.31 -21.74
N ARG A 2 -60.22 40.37 -23.01
CA ARG A 2 -60.12 39.21 -23.93
C ARG A 2 -58.65 39.03 -24.29
N VAL A 3 -58.10 37.84 -24.05
CA VAL A 3 -56.75 37.48 -24.51
C VAL A 3 -56.87 37.18 -26.00
N ASP A 4 -56.24 38.00 -26.84
CA ASP A 4 -56.11 37.68 -28.27
C ASP A 4 -54.89 36.77 -28.51
N ALA A 5 -54.94 35.98 -29.58
CA ALA A 5 -53.95 34.95 -29.89
C ALA A 5 -52.50 35.49 -29.97
N SER A 6 -52.29 36.73 -30.41
CA SER A 6 -50.97 37.37 -30.46
C SER A 6 -50.40 37.64 -29.06
N ARG A 7 -51.26 38.06 -28.11
CA ARG A 7 -50.87 38.25 -26.71
C ARG A 7 -50.59 36.92 -26.02
N ALA A 8 -51.36 35.87 -26.36
CA ALA A 8 -51.10 34.52 -25.88
C ALA A 8 -49.76 33.97 -26.42
N LEU A 9 -49.47 34.17 -27.71
CA LEU A 9 -48.22 33.73 -28.34
C LEU A 9 -47.00 34.47 -27.78
N GLY A 10 -47.11 35.79 -27.58
CA GLY A 10 -46.06 36.61 -26.98
C GLY A 10 -45.77 36.21 -25.54
N GLY A 11 -46.80 35.92 -24.75
CA GLY A 11 -46.66 35.39 -23.40
C GLY A 11 -45.99 34.01 -23.37
N TYR A 12 -46.40 33.10 -24.26
CA TYR A 12 -45.77 31.79 -24.39
C TYR A 12 -44.29 31.89 -24.77
N ALA A 13 -43.95 32.71 -25.78
CA ALA A 13 -42.58 32.89 -26.22
C ALA A 13 -41.70 33.49 -25.11
N ALA A 14 -42.21 34.44 -24.33
CA ALA A 14 -41.49 35.01 -23.19
C ALA A 14 -41.23 33.95 -22.10
N VAL A 15 -42.23 33.14 -21.75
CA VAL A 15 -42.09 32.06 -20.77
C VAL A 15 -41.09 31.01 -21.25
N MET A 16 -41.17 30.58 -22.51
CA MET A 16 -40.25 29.60 -23.08
C MET A 16 -38.82 30.14 -23.13
N THR A 17 -38.64 31.40 -23.54
CA THR A 17 -37.32 32.04 -23.60
C THR A 17 -36.69 32.14 -22.21
N LEU A 18 -37.46 32.53 -21.20
CA LEU A 18 -37.01 32.58 -19.81
C LEU A 18 -36.69 31.19 -19.25
N ALA A 19 -37.50 30.18 -19.56
CA ALA A 19 -37.26 28.79 -19.16
C ALA A 19 -35.97 28.24 -19.79
N THR A 20 -35.74 28.50 -21.09
CA THR A 20 -34.51 28.10 -21.78
C THR A 20 -33.29 28.84 -21.24
N ALA A 21 -33.39 30.15 -20.99
CA ALA A 21 -32.31 30.93 -20.40
C ALA A 21 -31.96 30.43 -18.98
N TRP A 22 -32.98 30.10 -18.17
CA TRP A 22 -32.79 29.52 -16.85
C TRP A 22 -32.10 28.15 -16.89
N LEU A 23 -32.49 27.29 -17.83
CA LEU A 23 -31.84 25.98 -18.06
C LEU A 23 -30.37 26.13 -18.48
N LEU A 24 -30.06 27.10 -19.36
CA LEU A 24 -28.70 27.34 -19.83
C LEU A 24 -27.80 27.96 -18.76
N LEU A 25 -28.34 28.83 -17.90
CA LEU A 25 -27.61 29.47 -16.80
C LEU A 25 -27.46 28.54 -15.57
N GLY A 26 -28.39 27.61 -15.37
CA GLY A 26 -28.35 26.62 -14.29
C GLY A 26 -27.31 25.50 -14.50
N ALA A 27 -26.74 25.39 -15.70
CA ALA A 27 -25.73 24.40 -16.05
C ALA A 27 -24.33 24.68 -15.48
N ASN A 28 -24.14 25.77 -14.73
CA ASN A 28 -22.86 26.03 -14.05
C ASN A 28 -22.71 25.13 -12.82
N THR A 29 -22.34 23.87 -13.04
CA THR A 29 -21.88 22.95 -12.01
C THR A 29 -20.42 23.24 -11.68
N GLY A 30 -20.14 24.43 -11.12
CA GLY A 30 -18.85 24.64 -10.44
C GLY A 30 -18.67 23.52 -9.41
N SER A 31 -17.48 22.93 -9.33
CA SER A 31 -17.19 21.81 -8.41
C SER A 31 -17.71 22.12 -7.02
N LYS A 32 -18.85 21.52 -6.66
CA LYS A 32 -19.42 21.70 -5.33
C LYS A 32 -18.60 20.84 -4.39
N VAL A 33 -17.81 21.48 -3.54
CA VAL A 33 -17.20 20.82 -2.39
C VAL A 33 -18.34 20.31 -1.51
N ALA A 34 -18.42 18.99 -1.34
CA ALA A 34 -19.37 18.38 -0.42
C ALA A 34 -18.78 18.42 1.00
N ALA A 35 -19.59 18.82 1.97
CA ALA A 35 -19.26 18.77 3.39
C ALA A 35 -20.09 17.66 4.05
N PHE A 36 -19.44 16.85 4.87
CA PHE A 36 -20.07 15.75 5.61
C PHE A 36 -19.65 15.85 7.07
N GLU A 37 -20.58 15.57 7.99
CA GLU A 37 -20.23 15.36 9.40
C GLU A 37 -19.57 13.99 9.60
N THR A 38 -20.09 12.96 8.93
CA THR A 38 -19.57 11.59 8.99
C THR A 38 -19.80 10.91 7.64
N ILE A 39 -18.84 10.08 7.23
CA ILE A 39 -18.92 9.24 6.04
C ILE A 39 -18.85 7.78 6.51
N ASP A 40 -19.98 7.08 6.48
CA ASP A 40 -20.09 5.66 6.82
C ASP A 40 -20.27 4.85 5.54
N VAL A 41 -19.16 4.30 5.03
CA VAL A 41 -19.10 3.62 3.74
C VAL A 41 -18.08 2.49 3.78
N GLU A 42 -18.25 1.50 2.90
CA GLU A 42 -17.26 0.43 2.79
C GLU A 42 -16.00 0.86 2.01
N ARG A 43 -16.10 1.89 1.15
CA ARG A 43 -14.99 2.33 0.29
C ARG A 43 -15.12 3.77 -0.18
N ILE A 44 -13.99 4.47 -0.22
CA ILE A 44 -13.78 5.78 -0.85
C ILE A 44 -12.69 5.63 -1.92
N ASN A 45 -12.92 6.18 -3.10
CA ASN A 45 -11.92 6.30 -4.17
C ASN A 45 -11.61 7.78 -4.41
N VAL A 46 -10.33 8.14 -4.47
CA VAL A 46 -9.87 9.44 -4.97
C VAL A 46 -9.33 9.25 -6.37
N ARG A 47 -9.80 10.07 -7.31
CA ARG A 47 -9.47 9.98 -8.73
C ARG A 47 -9.08 11.35 -9.28
N GLU A 48 -8.21 11.32 -10.29
CA GLU A 48 -7.95 12.48 -11.14
C GLU A 48 -9.17 12.81 -12.02
N PRO A 49 -9.23 14.00 -12.65
CA PRO A 49 -10.33 14.38 -13.54
C PRO A 49 -10.54 13.44 -14.74
N ASP A 50 -9.49 12.76 -15.19
CA ASP A 50 -9.55 11.76 -16.27
C ASP A 50 -10.02 10.37 -15.81
N GLY A 51 -10.28 10.20 -14.50
CA GLY A 51 -10.74 8.96 -13.89
C GLY A 51 -9.64 8.07 -13.31
N THR A 52 -8.35 8.44 -13.49
CA THR A 52 -7.20 7.69 -12.94
C THR A 52 -7.31 7.58 -11.43
N LEU A 53 -7.23 6.36 -10.89
CA LEU A 53 -7.29 6.11 -9.44
C LEU A 53 -5.99 6.55 -8.77
N ARG A 54 -6.09 7.26 -7.64
CA ARG A 54 -4.94 7.82 -6.89
C ARG A 54 -4.87 7.36 -5.45
N MET A 55 -6.03 7.09 -4.87
CA MET A 55 -6.11 6.50 -3.54
C MET A 55 -7.40 5.70 -3.39
N THR A 56 -7.34 4.64 -2.60
CA THR A 56 -8.50 3.92 -2.11
C THR A 56 -8.42 3.83 -0.61
N VAL A 57 -9.49 4.19 0.11
CA VAL A 57 -9.70 3.79 1.50
C VAL A 57 -10.81 2.76 1.50
N ALA A 58 -10.60 1.56 2.02
CA ALA A 58 -11.65 0.54 2.03
C ALA A 58 -11.62 -0.40 3.23
N SER A 59 -12.79 -0.97 3.51
CA SER A 59 -12.95 -2.11 4.39
C SER A 59 -12.30 -3.36 3.81
N ARG A 60 -12.11 -4.39 4.64
CA ARG A 60 -11.51 -5.67 4.22
C ARG A 60 -12.23 -6.30 3.02
N SER A 61 -13.56 -6.30 3.01
CA SER A 61 -14.36 -6.90 1.93
C SER A 61 -14.33 -6.10 0.62
N ARG A 62 -13.89 -4.83 0.67
CA ARG A 62 -13.90 -3.92 -0.48
C ARG A 62 -12.51 -3.43 -0.89
N MET A 63 -11.44 -3.99 -0.31
CA MET A 63 -10.11 -3.72 -0.82
C MET A 63 -10.01 -4.17 -2.29
N PRO A 64 -9.34 -3.38 -3.15
CA PRO A 64 -9.08 -3.80 -4.51
C PRO A 64 -8.08 -4.96 -4.51
N GLY A 65 -8.01 -5.61 -5.65
CA GLY A 65 -6.93 -6.51 -6.01
C GLY A 65 -5.61 -5.78 -6.26
N ILE A 66 -4.72 -6.42 -7.02
CA ILE A 66 -3.47 -5.82 -7.50
C ILE A 66 -3.81 -4.97 -8.72
N ILE A 67 -3.53 -3.66 -8.66
CA ILE A 67 -3.77 -2.74 -9.77
C ILE A 67 -2.44 -2.32 -10.40
N VAL A 68 -2.28 -2.61 -11.70
CA VAL A 68 -1.11 -2.23 -12.50
C VAL A 68 -1.59 -1.57 -13.78
N ALA A 69 -1.10 -0.37 -14.05
CA ALA A 69 -1.50 0.43 -15.22
C ALA A 69 -3.03 0.53 -15.38
N GLY A 70 -3.76 0.75 -14.27
CA GLY A 70 -5.22 0.82 -14.22
C GLY A 70 -5.97 -0.51 -14.37
N ARG A 71 -5.27 -1.64 -14.52
CA ARG A 71 -5.89 -2.98 -14.62
C ARG A 71 -5.81 -3.69 -13.28
N GLU A 72 -6.97 -4.12 -12.80
CA GLU A 72 -7.11 -4.86 -11.55
C GLU A 72 -7.07 -6.37 -11.81
N THR A 73 -6.31 -7.09 -10.97
CA THR A 73 -6.29 -8.55 -10.89
C THR A 73 -6.54 -8.99 -9.46
N PRO A 74 -7.17 -10.15 -9.19
CA PRO A 74 -7.42 -10.61 -7.83
C PRO A 74 -6.14 -10.68 -7.01
N HIS A 75 -6.16 -10.15 -5.79
CA HIS A 75 -5.07 -10.35 -4.85
C HIS A 75 -5.19 -11.76 -4.25
N PRO A 76 -4.12 -12.57 -4.20
CA PRO A 76 -4.19 -13.97 -3.77
C PRO A 76 -4.67 -14.12 -2.32
N ASP A 77 -4.29 -13.19 -1.44
CA ASP A 77 -4.84 -13.07 -0.08
C ASP A 77 -4.63 -11.66 0.46
N ARG A 78 -5.70 -10.93 0.79
CA ARG A 78 -5.63 -9.58 1.40
C ARG A 78 -6.60 -9.49 2.58
N PRO A 79 -6.19 -9.92 3.79
CA PRO A 79 -7.06 -9.96 4.96
C PRO A 79 -7.25 -8.58 5.64
N GLN A 80 -6.64 -7.52 5.10
CA GLN A 80 -6.55 -6.21 5.74
C GLN A 80 -7.57 -5.22 5.19
N ALA A 81 -7.90 -4.22 5.99
CA ALA A 81 -8.54 -2.98 5.58
C ALA A 81 -7.50 -1.85 5.58
N GLY A 82 -7.77 -0.75 4.88
CA GLY A 82 -6.89 0.41 4.95
C GLY A 82 -6.90 1.26 3.70
N MET A 83 -5.75 1.87 3.43
CA MET A 83 -5.52 2.84 2.38
C MET A 83 -4.47 2.34 1.41
N LEU A 84 -4.74 2.38 0.11
CA LEU A 84 -3.79 2.08 -0.96
C LEU A 84 -3.58 3.32 -1.81
N PHE A 85 -2.33 3.54 -2.23
CA PHE A 85 -1.92 4.65 -3.06
C PHE A 85 -1.57 4.15 -4.47
N TYR A 86 -1.74 5.01 -5.46
CA TYR A 86 -1.42 4.70 -6.85
C TYR A 86 -0.61 5.83 -7.47
N ASN A 87 0.36 5.48 -8.31
CA ASN A 87 1.16 6.44 -9.07
C ASN A 87 0.41 7.00 -10.29
N ASP A 88 1.07 7.86 -11.07
CA ASP A 88 0.45 8.58 -12.20
C ASP A 88 0.04 7.64 -13.35
N GLU A 89 0.60 6.44 -13.39
CA GLU A 89 0.23 5.39 -14.33
C GLU A 89 -0.96 4.55 -13.83
N GLY A 90 -1.49 4.81 -12.63
CA GLY A 90 -2.53 4.00 -12.01
C GLY A 90 -2.02 2.62 -11.57
N THR A 91 -0.76 2.52 -11.13
CA THR A 91 -0.18 1.33 -10.51
C THR A 91 -0.08 1.52 -9.00
N GLU A 92 -0.46 0.51 -8.20
CA GLU A 92 -0.31 0.52 -6.74
C GLU A 92 1.15 0.86 -6.37
N ASN A 93 1.36 1.82 -5.46
CA ASN A 93 2.71 2.28 -5.08
C ASN A 93 2.94 2.31 -3.56
N GLY A 94 2.20 1.48 -2.84
CA GLY A 94 2.25 1.35 -1.39
C GLY A 94 0.89 1.47 -0.73
N GLY A 95 0.88 1.31 0.59
CA GLY A 95 -0.35 1.32 1.35
C GLY A 95 -0.14 1.46 2.85
N LEU A 96 -1.20 1.87 3.54
CA LEU A 96 -1.36 1.86 4.98
C LEU A 96 -2.48 0.89 5.32
N VAL A 97 -2.12 -0.30 5.82
CA VAL A 97 -3.07 -1.41 6.01
C VAL A 97 -3.03 -1.95 7.43
N PHE A 98 -4.19 -2.38 7.90
CA PHE A 98 -4.37 -2.93 9.23
C PHE A 98 -5.26 -4.18 9.21
N SER A 99 -4.93 -5.12 10.08
CA SER A 99 -5.82 -6.20 10.48
C SER A 99 -5.47 -6.65 11.89
N GLY A 100 -6.42 -7.24 12.59
CA GLY A 100 -6.17 -7.85 13.89
C GLY A 100 -7.40 -8.60 14.36
N ALA A 101 -7.19 -9.71 15.05
CA ALA A 101 -8.24 -10.56 15.58
C ALA A 101 -7.67 -11.56 16.59
N LEU A 102 -8.54 -12.13 17.41
CA LEU A 102 -8.27 -13.44 18.01
C LEU A 102 -8.57 -14.53 16.96
N LYS A 103 -7.58 -15.36 16.66
CA LYS A 103 -7.73 -16.56 15.82
C LYS A 103 -7.35 -17.77 16.66
N ASP A 104 -8.29 -18.69 16.85
CA ASP A 104 -8.10 -19.91 17.65
C ASP A 104 -7.53 -19.61 19.06
N GLY A 105 -8.03 -18.54 19.70
CA GLY A 105 -7.58 -18.08 21.02
C GLY A 105 -6.22 -17.36 21.04
N LYS A 106 -5.57 -17.16 19.87
CA LYS A 106 -4.30 -16.45 19.75
C LYS A 106 -4.50 -15.04 19.20
N PRO A 107 -3.87 -14.01 19.79
CA PRO A 107 -3.88 -12.67 19.20
C PRO A 107 -3.12 -12.67 17.87
N THR A 108 -3.71 -12.04 16.87
CA THR A 108 -3.07 -11.72 15.60
C THR A 108 -3.19 -10.23 15.36
N ASN A 109 -2.11 -9.62 14.86
CA ASN A 109 -2.09 -8.21 14.49
C ASN A 109 -1.20 -8.01 13.27
N LEU A 110 -1.60 -7.09 12.40
CA LEU A 110 -0.79 -6.57 11.31
C LEU A 110 -1.13 -5.10 11.16
N GLY A 111 -0.12 -4.24 11.28
CA GLY A 111 -0.15 -2.87 10.79
C GLY A 111 1.05 -2.67 9.88
N ALA A 112 0.85 -2.10 8.69
CA ALA A 112 1.93 -1.84 7.76
C ALA A 112 1.74 -0.52 7.03
N LEU A 113 2.83 0.24 6.88
CA LEU A 113 2.98 1.34 5.94
C LEU A 113 4.10 0.97 4.97
N SER A 114 3.76 0.82 3.70
CA SER A 114 4.69 0.45 2.64
C SER A 114 4.86 1.55 1.59
N PHE A 115 6.06 1.62 1.03
CA PHE A 115 6.38 2.42 -0.14
C PHE A 115 7.02 1.52 -1.18
N ASP A 116 6.35 1.41 -2.32
CA ASP A 116 6.83 0.58 -3.41
C ASP A 116 7.66 1.40 -4.37
N ARG A 117 8.64 0.76 -5.00
CA ARG A 117 9.39 1.38 -6.09
C ARG A 117 8.55 1.36 -7.37
N TRP A 118 8.81 2.29 -8.30
CA TRP A 118 8.15 2.31 -9.61
C TRP A 118 8.17 0.93 -10.29
N ARG A 119 6.96 0.39 -10.56
CA ARG A 119 6.71 -0.96 -11.13
C ARG A 119 7.42 -2.10 -10.41
N GLN A 120 7.64 -1.90 -9.12
CA GLN A 120 8.29 -2.80 -8.20
C GLN A 120 7.46 -2.83 -6.93
N ASP A 121 7.96 -3.55 -5.94
CA ASP A 121 7.32 -3.77 -4.67
C ASP A 121 8.16 -3.10 -3.55
N GLN A 122 7.85 -3.29 -2.27
CA GLN A 122 8.37 -2.44 -1.18
C GLN A 122 9.89 -2.23 -1.17
N THR A 123 10.32 -0.96 -1.22
CA THR A 123 11.69 -0.53 -0.86
C THR A 123 11.78 -0.02 0.57
N LEU A 124 10.66 0.44 1.13
CA LEU A 124 10.54 0.86 2.52
C LEU A 124 9.27 0.29 3.12
N ALA A 125 9.36 -0.29 4.32
CA ALA A 125 8.20 -0.76 5.05
C ALA A 125 8.35 -0.49 6.55
N LEU A 126 7.34 0.11 7.17
CA LEU A 126 7.15 0.13 8.61
C LEU A 126 6.07 -0.89 8.94
N SER A 127 6.36 -1.88 9.78
CA SER A 127 5.42 -2.96 10.08
C SER A 127 5.39 -3.32 11.55
N SER A 128 4.22 -3.74 12.02
CA SER A 128 3.98 -4.37 13.32
C SER A 128 3.17 -5.63 13.10
N THR A 129 3.77 -6.79 13.35
CA THR A 129 3.14 -8.10 13.19
C THR A 129 3.13 -8.87 14.50
N GLU A 130 2.03 -9.57 14.74
CA GLU A 130 1.84 -10.47 15.88
C GLU A 130 1.12 -11.73 15.41
N ASP A 131 1.67 -12.88 15.78
CA ASP A 131 1.02 -14.19 15.74
C ASP A 131 1.29 -14.93 17.05
N GLY A 132 0.35 -14.79 17.99
CA GLY A 132 0.49 -15.33 19.35
C GLY A 132 1.71 -14.77 20.07
N LYS A 133 2.73 -15.61 20.26
CA LYS A 133 3.97 -15.22 20.95
C LYS A 133 4.98 -14.53 20.03
N ASP A 134 4.84 -14.72 18.73
CA ASP A 134 5.78 -14.23 17.72
C ASP A 134 5.40 -12.80 17.36
N ARG A 135 6.31 -11.87 17.64
CA ARG A 135 6.09 -10.43 17.47
C ARG A 135 7.30 -9.81 16.81
N GLN A 136 7.07 -9.12 15.70
CA GLN A 136 8.08 -8.33 15.02
C GLN A 136 7.53 -6.94 14.75
N VAL A 137 8.30 -5.92 15.10
CA VAL A 137 7.93 -4.52 14.86
C VAL A 137 9.16 -3.81 14.36
N GLY A 138 9.08 -3.10 13.24
CA GLY A 138 10.25 -2.39 12.75
C GLY A 138 10.10 -1.72 11.40
N LEU A 139 11.17 -1.02 11.05
CA LEU A 139 11.44 -0.40 9.77
C LEU A 139 12.36 -1.31 8.96
N ALA A 140 11.93 -1.68 7.75
CA ALA A 140 12.72 -2.45 6.79
C ALA A 140 13.03 -1.59 5.56
N ILE A 141 14.27 -1.67 5.08
CA ILE A 141 14.75 -1.05 3.85
C ILE A 141 15.25 -2.15 2.93
N ASN A 142 14.79 -2.16 1.68
CA ASN A 142 15.13 -3.16 0.68
C ASN A 142 15.57 -2.51 -0.63
N ASP A 143 16.53 -3.14 -1.29
CA ASP A 143 16.79 -2.91 -2.71
C ASP A 143 15.91 -3.84 -3.55
N ARG A 144 15.42 -3.29 -4.67
CA ARG A 144 14.63 -3.99 -5.69
C ARG A 144 15.34 -3.85 -7.05
N PRO A 145 15.23 -4.83 -7.96
CA PRO A 145 15.85 -4.77 -9.29
C PRO A 145 15.44 -3.57 -10.13
N ASP A 146 16.34 -3.12 -11.01
CA ASP A 146 16.10 -2.07 -12.03
C ASP A 146 15.30 -2.60 -13.24
N GLN A 147 14.24 -3.35 -12.99
CA GLN A 147 13.32 -3.87 -14.00
C GLN A 147 11.91 -3.98 -13.42
N PRO A 148 10.84 -3.87 -14.22
CA PRO A 148 9.49 -4.10 -13.74
C PRO A 148 9.27 -5.54 -13.23
N VAL A 149 8.35 -5.71 -12.29
CA VAL A 149 7.85 -7.02 -11.86
C VAL A 149 6.87 -7.59 -12.88
N ASP A 150 7.03 -8.86 -13.23
CA ASP A 150 6.01 -9.66 -13.92
C ASP A 150 5.00 -10.19 -12.88
N PHE A 151 4.02 -9.36 -12.52
CA PHE A 151 3.01 -9.70 -11.51
C PHE A 151 2.23 -10.99 -11.84
N PRO A 152 1.80 -11.25 -13.09
CA PRO A 152 1.20 -12.54 -13.46
C PRO A 152 2.10 -13.74 -13.18
N ALA A 153 3.39 -13.68 -13.54
CA ALA A 153 4.32 -14.77 -13.26
C ALA A 153 4.50 -14.96 -11.74
N VAL A 154 4.68 -13.88 -10.99
CA VAL A 154 4.81 -13.93 -9.53
C VAL A 154 3.56 -14.54 -8.88
N ALA A 155 2.36 -14.18 -9.32
CA ALA A 155 1.11 -14.71 -8.78
C ALA A 155 0.99 -16.24 -8.93
N GLN A 156 1.52 -16.80 -10.01
CA GLN A 156 1.59 -18.26 -10.21
C GLN A 156 2.60 -18.91 -9.27
N LEU A 157 3.78 -18.28 -9.13
CA LEU A 157 4.87 -18.78 -8.27
C LEU A 157 4.53 -18.73 -6.78
N VAL A 158 3.64 -17.85 -6.33
CA VAL A 158 3.24 -17.76 -4.91
C VAL A 158 2.55 -19.05 -4.44
N GLN A 159 1.87 -19.77 -5.33
CA GLN A 159 1.19 -21.04 -5.02
C GLN A 159 2.17 -22.23 -4.92
N GLU A 160 3.40 -22.07 -5.39
CA GLU A 160 4.41 -23.12 -5.35
C GLU A 160 5.14 -23.16 -4.00
N PRO A 161 5.53 -24.36 -3.52
CA PRO A 161 6.34 -24.49 -2.32
C PRO A 161 7.73 -23.85 -2.53
N PRO A 162 8.36 -23.32 -1.46
CA PRO A 162 9.72 -22.78 -1.53
C PRO A 162 10.71 -23.79 -2.11
N SER A 163 11.45 -23.38 -3.15
CA SER A 163 12.47 -24.20 -3.81
C SER A 163 13.49 -23.32 -4.53
N GLY A 164 14.70 -23.83 -4.78
CA GLY A 164 15.71 -23.07 -5.54
C GLY A 164 15.25 -22.72 -6.97
N THR A 165 14.43 -23.58 -7.58
CA THR A 165 13.81 -23.31 -8.89
C THR A 165 12.82 -22.15 -8.81
N ARG A 166 11.93 -22.17 -7.81
CA ARG A 166 10.99 -21.07 -7.55
C ARG A 166 11.74 -19.77 -7.30
N ASP A 167 12.80 -19.79 -6.49
CA ASP A 167 13.60 -18.60 -6.18
C ASP A 167 14.32 -18.04 -7.42
N ALA A 168 14.75 -18.91 -8.35
CA ALA A 168 15.27 -18.49 -9.64
C ALA A 168 14.20 -17.86 -10.52
N ALA A 169 12.99 -18.44 -10.55
CA ALA A 169 11.86 -17.91 -11.31
C ALA A 169 11.37 -16.56 -10.77
N VAL A 170 11.28 -16.38 -9.45
CA VAL A 170 10.94 -15.10 -8.80
C VAL A 170 11.96 -14.02 -9.18
N ARG A 171 13.26 -14.36 -9.19
CA ARG A 171 14.31 -13.42 -9.65
C ARG A 171 14.16 -13.08 -11.13
N ALA A 172 13.89 -14.07 -11.99
CA ALA A 172 13.66 -13.84 -13.42
C ALA A 172 12.44 -12.95 -13.67
N ALA A 173 11.39 -13.08 -12.87
CA ALA A 173 10.19 -12.24 -12.88
C ALA A 173 10.41 -10.83 -12.31
N GLY A 174 11.64 -10.46 -11.92
CA GLY A 174 11.97 -9.16 -11.37
C GLY A 174 11.56 -8.94 -9.92
N ALA A 175 11.04 -9.94 -9.22
CA ALA A 175 10.55 -9.81 -7.85
C ALA A 175 11.59 -10.16 -6.77
N ALA A 176 12.89 -10.10 -7.12
CA ALA A 176 13.96 -10.28 -6.15
C ALA A 176 13.92 -9.17 -5.09
N VAL A 177 14.25 -9.52 -3.84
CA VAL A 177 14.37 -8.56 -2.73
C VAL A 177 15.74 -8.70 -2.10
N THR A 178 16.46 -7.59 -1.97
CA THR A 178 17.74 -7.56 -1.26
C THR A 178 17.61 -6.71 -0.01
N PRO A 179 17.47 -7.31 1.20
CA PRO A 179 17.35 -6.55 2.43
C PRO A 179 18.61 -5.72 2.69
N ARG A 180 18.44 -4.44 3.03
CA ARG A 180 19.55 -3.50 3.28
C ARG A 180 19.66 -3.07 4.72
N ALA A 181 18.55 -2.76 5.36
CA ALA A 181 18.52 -2.42 6.77
C ALA A 181 17.24 -2.90 7.44
N PHE A 182 17.35 -3.19 8.73
CA PHE A 182 16.21 -3.39 9.61
C PHE A 182 16.48 -2.72 10.95
N LEU A 183 15.53 -1.92 11.43
CA LEU A 183 15.52 -1.38 12.78
C LEU A 183 14.23 -1.81 13.46
N GLY A 184 14.32 -2.55 14.57
CA GLY A 184 13.13 -2.95 15.28
C GLY A 184 13.32 -4.07 16.28
N ARG A 185 12.19 -4.58 16.77
CA ARG A 185 12.10 -5.73 17.64
C ARG A 185 12.09 -7.01 16.81
N ALA A 186 13.07 -7.88 17.01
CA ALA A 186 13.16 -9.18 16.36
C ALA A 186 12.30 -10.24 17.07
N LEU A 187 12.13 -11.41 16.43
CA LEU A 187 11.34 -12.53 16.96
C LEU A 187 11.90 -13.08 18.28
N ASP A 188 13.23 -13.09 18.43
CA ASP A 188 13.94 -13.48 19.66
C ASP A 188 13.81 -12.46 20.81
N LYS A 189 12.97 -11.43 20.62
CA LYS A 189 12.72 -10.34 21.57
C LYS A 189 13.85 -9.34 21.74
N SER A 190 14.90 -9.43 20.93
CA SER A 190 15.93 -8.40 20.89
C SER A 190 15.47 -7.14 20.17
N SER A 191 16.03 -6.00 20.58
CA SER A 191 16.00 -4.75 19.81
C SER A 191 17.24 -4.72 18.93
N ILE A 192 17.07 -4.60 17.61
CA ILE A 192 18.17 -4.68 16.65
C ILE A 192 18.17 -3.54 15.64
N LEU A 193 19.36 -3.10 15.25
CA LEU A 193 19.66 -2.46 13.99
C LEU A 193 20.58 -3.38 13.20
N THR A 194 20.12 -3.92 12.09
CA THR A 194 20.92 -4.72 11.16
C THR A 194 21.19 -3.93 9.90
N MET A 195 22.44 -3.90 9.43
CA MET A 195 22.81 -3.36 8.12
C MET A 195 23.52 -4.41 7.27
N ARG A 196 23.19 -4.40 5.98
CA ARG A 196 23.61 -5.38 4.99
C ARG A 196 24.28 -4.73 3.80
N ASP A 197 25.21 -5.46 3.18
CA ASP A 197 25.85 -5.06 1.92
C ASP A 197 24.89 -5.13 0.73
N ALA A 198 25.38 -4.76 -0.46
CA ALA A 198 24.62 -4.77 -1.71
C ALA A 198 24.12 -6.16 -2.15
N THR A 199 24.63 -7.23 -1.53
CA THR A 199 24.20 -8.62 -1.78
C THR A 199 23.27 -9.14 -0.68
N GLY A 200 22.89 -8.31 0.30
CA GLY A 200 22.02 -8.67 1.41
C GLY A 200 22.73 -9.36 2.58
N ARG A 201 24.07 -9.46 2.55
CA ARG A 201 24.84 -10.08 3.65
C ARG A 201 25.01 -9.10 4.80
N LYS A 202 24.75 -9.54 6.04
CA LYS A 202 24.92 -8.71 7.24
C LYS A 202 26.38 -8.28 7.38
N ARG A 203 26.61 -7.00 7.66
CA ARG A 203 27.94 -6.41 7.91
C ARG A 203 28.04 -5.69 9.25
N LEU A 204 26.91 -5.21 9.77
CA LEU A 204 26.82 -4.62 11.09
C LEU A 204 25.52 -5.04 11.77
N GLU A 205 25.59 -5.31 13.06
CA GLU A 205 24.43 -5.50 13.90
C GLU A 205 24.62 -4.80 15.25
N VAL A 206 23.73 -3.85 15.58
CA VAL A 206 23.60 -3.30 16.93
C VAL A 206 22.44 -4.03 17.58
N ARG A 207 22.65 -4.61 18.76
CA ARG A 207 21.67 -5.49 19.40
C ARG A 207 21.61 -5.22 20.90
N VAL A 208 20.39 -5.22 21.42
CA VAL A 208 20.11 -5.44 22.85
C VAL A 208 19.24 -6.67 22.97
N THR A 209 19.75 -7.71 23.63
CA THR A 209 19.02 -8.97 23.81
C THR A 209 17.85 -8.82 24.78
N ALA A 210 16.97 -9.83 24.83
CA ALA A 210 15.82 -9.85 25.73
C ALA A 210 16.21 -9.75 27.22
N ASP A 211 17.38 -10.26 27.59
CA ASP A 211 17.97 -10.18 28.93
C ASP A 211 18.83 -8.91 29.15
N GLY A 212 18.84 -7.98 28.20
CA GLY A 212 19.46 -6.66 28.35
C GLY A 212 20.94 -6.56 27.96
N LYS A 213 21.54 -7.61 27.40
CA LYS A 213 22.95 -7.56 26.95
C LYS A 213 23.05 -6.73 25.67
N ALA A 214 23.87 -5.69 25.70
CA ALA A 214 24.11 -4.79 24.58
C ALA A 214 25.42 -5.14 23.84
N ALA A 215 25.36 -5.20 22.51
CA ALA A 215 26.51 -5.42 21.64
C ALA A 215 26.41 -4.68 20.31
N ILE A 216 27.57 -4.35 19.74
CA ILE A 216 27.76 -3.92 18.35
C ILE A 216 28.71 -4.91 17.69
N ASP A 217 28.19 -5.71 16.75
CA ASP A 217 28.93 -6.74 16.04
C ASP A 217 29.23 -6.32 14.60
N PHE A 218 30.51 -6.41 14.23
CA PHE A 218 31.01 -6.23 12.86
C PHE A 218 31.24 -7.59 12.23
N LEU A 219 30.66 -7.83 11.05
CA LEU A 219 30.70 -9.14 10.40
C LEU A 219 31.60 -9.12 9.17
N ASP A 220 32.43 -10.16 9.02
CA ASP A 220 33.30 -10.40 7.87
C ASP A 220 32.52 -10.79 6.61
N ALA A 221 33.23 -11.03 5.50
CA ALA A 221 32.68 -11.38 4.20
C ALA A 221 31.76 -12.63 4.25
N GLU A 222 32.10 -13.60 5.09
CA GLU A 222 31.40 -14.86 5.32
C GLU A 222 30.26 -14.76 6.34
N GLY A 223 30.09 -13.60 6.99
CA GLY A 223 29.05 -13.34 7.98
C GLY A 223 29.42 -13.81 9.39
N ARG A 224 30.70 -14.02 9.69
CA ARG A 224 31.19 -14.29 11.05
C ARG A 224 31.52 -12.99 11.75
N VAL A 225 31.36 -12.95 13.08
CA VAL A 225 31.73 -11.78 13.87
C VAL A 225 33.25 -11.63 13.87
N SER A 226 33.73 -10.54 13.28
CA SER A 226 35.14 -10.16 13.22
C SER A 226 35.55 -9.29 14.41
N ARG A 227 34.60 -8.52 14.96
CA ARG A 227 34.78 -7.65 16.12
C ARG A 227 33.45 -7.45 16.82
N SER A 228 33.48 -7.41 18.14
CA SER A 228 32.33 -7.05 18.98
C SER A 228 32.71 -5.93 19.95
N ILE A 229 31.78 -5.01 20.19
CA ILE A 229 31.86 -4.00 21.26
C ILE A 229 30.66 -4.25 22.17
N THR A 230 30.91 -4.66 23.41
CA THR A 230 29.85 -4.99 24.39
C THR A 230 29.70 -3.89 25.42
N GLY A 231 28.46 -3.66 25.88
CA GLY A 231 28.21 -2.84 27.06
C GLY A 231 28.74 -3.52 28.33
N SER A 232 29.39 -2.76 29.20
CA SER A 232 29.83 -3.20 30.54
C SER A 232 28.66 -3.36 31.50
#